data_AF-A0A257LT56-F1
#
_entry.id   AF-A0A257LT56-F1
#
_cell.length_a   1.000
_cell.length_b   1.000
_cell.length_c   1.000
_cell.angle_alpha   90.00
_cell.angle_beta   90.00
_cell.angle_gamma   90.00
#
_symmetry.space_group_name_H-M   'P 1'
#
loop_
_entity.id
_entity.type
_entity.pdbx_description
1 polymer ?
#
loop_
_entity_poly.entity_id
_entity_poly.type
_entity_poly.pdbx_seq_one_letter_code
_entity_poly.pdbx_strand_id
1 'polypeptide(L)' 'TSLNIIEFIRNSKRMGKTIVFSTHVMREAERLCDRIGIIHEGRIIKVGTLEGWRQETGLHDLEDIFVEFVKRDETH' A
#
# COMPACT_ATOMS: atom_id res chain seq x y z
N THR A 1 -17.08 -5.27 -13.51
CA THR A 1 -16.30 -4.09 -13.97
C THR A 1 -15.55 -3.52 -12.79
N SER A 2 -14.21 -3.45 -12.86
CA SER A 2 -13.35 -2.94 -11.76
C SER A 2 -13.70 -1.52 -11.28
N LEU A 3 -14.41 -0.74 -12.10
CA LEU A 3 -14.96 0.56 -11.76
C LEU A 3 -15.91 0.54 -10.56
N ASN A 4 -16.79 -0.48 -10.45
CA ASN A 4 -17.77 -0.56 -9.35
C ASN A 4 -17.10 -0.73 -7.98
N ILE A 5 -15.97 -1.44 -7.93
CA ILE A 5 -15.23 -1.67 -6.68
C ILE A 5 -14.54 -0.39 -6.21
N ILE A 6 -13.95 0.38 -7.13
CA ILE A 6 -13.30 1.65 -6.79
C ILE A 6 -14.33 2.66 -6.26
N GLU A 7 -15.49 2.73 -6.91
CA GLU A 7 -16.57 3.63 -6.49
C GLU A 7 -17.14 3.21 -5.13
N PHE A 8 -17.33 1.91 -4.90
CA PHE A 8 -17.74 1.38 -3.61
C PHE A 8 -16.75 1.73 -2.49
N ILE A 9 -15.44 1.56 -2.72
CA ILE A 9 -14.40 1.89 -1.74
C ILE A 9 -14.44 3.38 -1.42
N ARG A 10 -14.50 4.24 -2.45
CA ARG A 10 -14.56 5.71 -2.27
C ARG A 10 -15.81 6.15 -1.53
N ASN A 11 -16.98 5.59 -1.86
CA ASN A 11 -18.24 5.93 -1.20
C ASN A 11 -18.22 5.49 0.27
N SER A 12 -17.77 4.27 0.54
CA SER A 12 -17.64 3.74 1.90
C SER A 12 -16.70 4.57 2.76
N LYS A 13 -15.57 5.03 2.20
CA LYS A 13 -14.66 5.96 2.88
C LYS A 13 -15.34 7.30 3.21
N ARG A 14 -16.10 7.89 2.27
CA ARG A 14 -16.85 9.14 2.52
C ARG A 14 -17.91 8.98 3.61
N MET A 15 -18.43 7.77 3.82
CA MET A 15 -19.33 7.44 4.92
C MET A 15 -18.62 7.22 6.26
N GLY A 16 -17.29 7.42 6.34
CA GLY A 16 -16.52 7.25 7.57
C GLY A 16 -16.18 5.78 7.91
N LYS A 17 -16.31 4.85 6.96
CA LYS A 17 -15.96 3.44 7.19
C LYS A 17 -14.46 3.20 7.03
N THR A 18 -13.91 2.31 7.86
CA THR A 18 -12.56 1.74 7.67
C THR A 18 -12.63 0.59 6.68
N ILE A 19 -11.72 0.58 5.70
CA ILE A 19 -11.68 -0.43 4.64
C ILE A 19 -10.28 -1.03 4.60
N VAL A 20 -10.20 -2.36 4.63
CA VAL A 20 -8.97 -3.09 4.35
C VAL A 20 -9.06 -3.57 2.90
N PHE A 21 -8.15 -3.07 2.06
CA PHE A 21 -8.06 -3.43 0.66
C PHE A 21 -6.73 -4.13 0.40
N SER A 22 -6.78 -5.38 -0.06
CA SER A 22 -5.60 -6.16 -0.45
C SER A 22 -5.62 -6.38 -1.96
N THR A 23 -4.54 -6.00 -2.62
CA THR A 23 -4.32 -6.22 -4.05
C THR A 23 -2.86 -6.60 -4.26
N HIS A 24 -2.60 -7.37 -5.33
CA HIS A 24 -1.24 -7.61 -5.81
C HIS A 24 -0.82 -6.56 -6.86
N VAL A 25 -1.74 -5.68 -7.26
CA VAL A 25 -1.49 -4.61 -8.24
C VAL A 25 -1.08 -3.34 -7.49
N MET A 26 0.23 -3.07 -7.44
CA MET A 26 0.80 -1.95 -6.67
C MET A 26 0.16 -0.60 -7.02
N ARG A 27 -0.09 -0.33 -8.31
CA ARG A 27 -0.75 0.92 -8.76
C ARG A 27 -2.17 1.12 -8.21
N GLU A 28 -2.91 0.04 -7.95
CA GLU A 28 -4.23 0.15 -7.33
C GLU A 28 -4.11 0.50 -5.85
N ALA A 29 -3.15 -0.11 -5.14
CA ALA A 29 -2.86 0.21 -3.75
C ALA A 29 -2.44 1.68 -3.60
N GLU A 30 -1.54 2.18 -4.44
CA GLU A 30 -1.13 3.60 -4.44
C GLU A 30 -2.31 4.55 -4.69
N ARG A 31 -3.22 4.20 -5.59
CA ARG A 31 -4.32 5.08 -6.01
C ARG A 31 -5.50 5.08 -5.04
N LEU A 32 -5.73 3.98 -4.33
CA LEU A 32 -6.94 3.77 -3.51
C LEU A 32 -6.68 3.89 -2.01
N CYS A 33 -5.49 3.52 -1.54
CA CYS A 33 -5.19 3.44 -0.12
C CYS A 33 -4.55 4.73 0.41
N ASP A 34 -4.98 5.15 1.61
CA ASP A 34 -4.32 6.25 2.34
C ASP A 34 -3.02 5.80 2.99
N ARG A 35 -2.99 4.53 3.42
CA ARG A 35 -1.86 3.86 4.05
C ARG A 35 -1.71 2.49 3.42
N ILE A 36 -0.48 2.08 3.25
CA ILE A 36 -0.11 0.80 2.66
C ILE A 36 0.61 -0.01 3.74
N GLY A 37 0.26 -1.29 3.82
CA GLY A 37 0.94 -2.28 4.65
C GLY A 37 1.69 -3.25 3.74
N ILE A 38 2.96 -3.52 4.04
CA ILE A 38 3.74 -4.54 3.35
C ILE A 38 3.80 -5.78 4.23
N ILE A 39 3.42 -6.91 3.63
CA ILE A 39 3.46 -8.22 4.28
C ILE A 39 4.55 -9.04 3.58
N HIS A 40 5.46 -9.60 4.38
CA HIS A 40 6.52 -10.50 3.94
C HIS A 40 6.60 -11.67 4.93
N GLU A 41 6.69 -12.91 4.44
CA GLU A 41 6.77 -14.12 5.28
C GLU A 41 5.71 -14.21 6.40
N GLY A 42 4.47 -13.82 6.07
CA GLY A 42 3.34 -13.83 7.01
C GLY A 42 3.39 -12.75 8.10
N ARG A 43 4.33 -11.80 8.03
CA ARG A 43 4.47 -10.69 8.98
C ARG A 43 4.32 -9.35 8.28
N ILE A 44 3.76 -8.38 9.00
CA ILE A 44 3.71 -6.99 8.54
C ILE A 44 5.07 -6.37 8.85
N ILE A 45 5.83 -6.04 7.82
CA ILE A 45 7.19 -5.48 7.97
C ILE A 45 7.18 -3.94 7.95
N LYS A 46 6.15 -3.33 7.35
CA LYS A 46 6.02 -1.88 7.24
C LYS A 46 4.55 -1.48 7.12
N VAL A 47 4.15 -0.39 7.77
CA VAL A 47 2.86 0.27 7.54
C VAL A 47 3.06 1.77 7.54
N GLY A 48 2.58 2.45 6.51
CA GLY A 48 2.79 3.89 6.39
C GLY A 48 2.10 4.49 5.18
N THR A 49 2.33 5.77 4.96
CA THR A 49 1.94 6.48 3.75
C THR A 49 3.03 6.33 2.69
N LEU A 50 2.65 6.24 1.42
CA LEU A 50 3.60 6.22 0.32
C LEU A 50 4.53 7.44 0.33
N GLU A 51 3.99 8.63 0.61
CA GLU A 51 4.78 9.86 0.68
C GLU A 51 5.90 9.79 1.73
N GLY A 52 5.59 9.33 2.95
CA GLY A 52 6.59 9.11 3.99
C GLY A 52 7.68 8.13 3.57
N TRP A 53 7.33 7.06 2.85
CA TRP A 53 8.33 6.11 2.34
C TRP A 53 9.18 6.69 1.22
N ARG A 54 8.61 7.52 0.33
CA ARG A 54 9.37 8.24 -0.71
C ARG A 54 10.43 9.14 -0.09
N GLN A 55 10.09 9.83 1.00
CA GLN A 55 11.05 10.65 1.75
C GLN A 55 12.14 9.81 2.44
N GLU A 56 11.78 8.62 2.95
CA GLU A 56 12.71 7.71 3.63
C GLU A 56 13.70 7.02 2.66
N THR A 57 13.24 6.62 1.48
CA THR A 57 14.03 5.80 0.54
C THR A 57 14.62 6.60 -0.62
N GLY A 58 14.05 7.77 -0.95
CA GLY A 58 14.36 8.52 -2.18
C GLY A 58 13.79 7.89 -3.46
N LEU A 59 13.04 6.79 -3.35
CA LEU A 59 12.39 6.10 -4.47
C LEU A 59 10.98 6.66 -4.68
N HIS A 60 10.48 6.60 -5.92
CA HIS A 60 9.17 7.16 -6.27
C HIS A 60 8.09 6.09 -6.48
N ASP A 61 8.45 4.95 -7.05
CA ASP A 61 7.52 3.87 -7.35
C ASP A 61 7.34 2.93 -6.16
N LEU A 62 6.10 2.58 -5.81
CA LEU A 62 5.82 1.66 -4.70
C LEU A 62 6.47 0.28 -4.90
N GLU A 63 6.62 -0.16 -6.15
CA GLU A 63 7.25 -1.43 -6.46
C GLU A 63 8.72 -1.45 -6.02
N ASP A 64 9.48 -0.40 -6.34
CA ASP A 64 10.88 -0.28 -5.92
C ASP A 64 11.00 -0.15 -4.39
N ILE A 65 10.11 0.64 -3.78
CA ILE A 65 10.02 0.79 -2.32
C ILE A 65 9.74 -0.56 -1.64
N PHE A 66 8.84 -1.36 -2.21
CA PHE A 66 8.52 -2.69 -1.72
C PHE A 66 9.75 -3.60 -1.77
N VAL A 67 10.45 -3.66 -2.92
CA VAL A 67 11.66 -4.47 -3.08
C VAL A 67 12.75 -4.05 -2.08
N GLU A 68 12.95 -2.75 -1.90
CA GLU A 68 13.90 -2.21 -0.92
C GLU A 68 13.57 -2.65 0.51
N PHE A 69 12.30 -2.55 0.93
CA PHE A 69 11.91 -2.96 2.28
C PHE A 69 11.98 -4.46 2.50
N VAL A 70 11.64 -5.27 1.49
CA VAL A 70 11.79 -6.74 1.57
C VAL A 70 13.27 -7.13 1.68
N LYS A 71 14.16 -6.53 0.86
CA LYS A 71 15.60 -6.76 0.97
C LYS A 71 16.15 -6.42 2.36
N ARG A 72 15.72 -5.29 2.93
CA ARG A 72 16.11 -4.90 4.30
C ARG A 72 15.63 -5.91 5.34
N ASP A 73 14.43 -6.47 5.19
CA ASP A 73 13.88 -7.50 6.09
C ASP A 73 14.68 -8.80 6.02
N GLU A 74 15.08 -9.25 4.83
CA GLU A 74 15.92 -10.46 4.64
C GLU A 74 17.35 -10.35 5.20
N THR A 75 17.84 -9.11 5.41
CA THR A 75 19.20 -8.88 5.93
C THR A 75 19.26 -8.89 7.47
N HIS A 76 18.15 -9.17 8.16
CA HIS A 76 18.08 -9.34 9.62
C HIS A 76 18.23 -10.81 10.03
#